data_AF-A0A835SF56-F1
#
_entry.id   AF-A0A835SF56-F1
#
_cell.length_a   1.000
_cell.length_b   1.000
_cell.length_c   1.000
_cell.angle_alpha   90.00
_cell.angle_beta   90.00
_cell.angle_gamma   90.00
#
_symmetry.space_group_name_H-M   'P 1'
#
loop_
_entity.id
_entity.type
_entity.pdbx_description
1 polymer ?
#
loop_
_entity_poly.entity_id
_entity_poly.type
_entity_poly.pdbx_seq_one_letter_code
_entity_poly.pdbx_strand_id
1 'polypeptide(L)'
;MMLSQRSSVAAKAHASSTARTITSLAPARGGPASTSSVTGMAAGLASAASASRHVTLQGASAAARRVRRSVTVTRAATQQTDKPTAAANGAPATATNGNGGAKAVAPQAPYNVVITGSTKGIGRALAEDFLAAGDRVVICSRTGERVSEAVAELAAKYGADRVKGLAVDVSAPGQARLLADFAARELGRVDIWINNAGTNAYRYGPMSESTDEELSQIVGTNVLGVMLCCKEAIRVMRSQSTHGHIFNMDGAGADGNATPRFAAYGATKRSLAQLGKSLGAELGMLGIKNVAVHNLSPGMVTTELLMAGANTPTAKFFINCLAEPATDVAAFLVPRIRAVPATAASPLTGALQPVYIRFLTQGKALQRVAARLLTGSRKSRYVDE
;
A
#
# COMPACT_ATOMS: atom_id res chain seq x y z
N MET A 1 41.50 -46.35 -1.62
CA MET A 1 42.90 -46.24 -1.14
C MET A 1 43.04 -44.83 -0.58
N MET A 2 42.88 -44.70 0.74
CA MET A 2 43.98 -44.57 1.71
C MET A 2 44.76 -43.26 1.54
N LEU A 3 45.05 -42.44 2.55
CA LEU A 3 44.63 -42.25 3.95
C LEU A 3 45.73 -41.33 4.49
N SER A 4 45.43 -40.14 5.01
CA SER A 4 46.26 -39.53 6.05
C SER A 4 45.48 -38.46 6.81
N GLN A 5 44.94 -38.86 7.96
CA GLN A 5 44.66 -37.93 9.05
C GLN A 5 45.72 -38.15 10.11
N ARG A 6 46.23 -37.07 10.71
CA ARG A 6 46.68 -37.02 12.11
C ARG A 6 46.68 -35.58 12.60
N SER A 7 46.52 -35.41 13.91
CA SER A 7 46.04 -34.18 14.55
C SER A 7 46.92 -33.77 15.73
N SER A 8 46.73 -32.54 16.22
CA SER A 8 47.08 -32.06 17.58
C SER A 8 48.59 -31.74 17.83
N VAL A 9 49.00 -30.82 18.73
CA VAL A 9 48.25 -29.87 19.60
C VAL A 9 49.16 -28.74 20.17
N ALA A 10 48.56 -27.57 20.45
CA ALA A 10 48.86 -26.47 21.41
C ALA A 10 50.28 -25.86 21.68
N ALA A 11 50.30 -24.52 21.78
CA ALA A 11 50.71 -23.64 22.93
C ALA A 11 51.43 -22.35 22.42
N LYS A 12 51.11 -21.07 22.70
CA LYS A 12 50.50 -20.27 23.81
C LYS A 12 51.55 -19.47 24.62
N ALA A 13 51.67 -18.14 24.38
CA ALA A 13 52.20 -17.04 25.25
C ALA A 13 52.38 -15.77 24.37
N HIS A 14 51.80 -14.58 24.67
CA HIS A 14 52.29 -13.49 25.56
C HIS A 14 53.60 -12.79 25.08
N ALA A 15 53.80 -11.45 25.14
CA ALA A 15 53.08 -10.39 25.88
C ALA A 15 53.22 -8.96 25.27
N SER A 16 52.42 -8.01 25.80
CA SER A 16 52.74 -6.60 26.19
C SER A 16 53.48 -5.65 25.22
N SER A 17 52.89 -4.54 24.75
CA SER A 17 52.51 -3.27 25.45
C SER A 17 53.65 -2.26 25.65
N THR A 18 53.52 -1.06 25.03
CA THR A 18 53.86 0.22 25.66
C THR A 18 53.01 1.36 25.06
N ALA A 19 52.48 2.26 25.90
CA ALA A 19 51.82 3.50 25.49
C ALA A 19 52.77 4.72 25.58
N ARG A 20 52.45 5.83 24.91
CA ARG A 20 52.91 7.19 25.28
C ARG A 20 51.90 8.27 24.86
N THR A 21 51.70 9.23 25.76
CA THR A 21 50.90 10.47 25.63
C THR A 21 51.86 11.67 25.56
N ILE A 22 51.33 12.91 25.45
CA ILE A 22 51.98 14.26 25.60
C ILE A 22 52.35 14.89 24.23
N THR A 23 52.12 16.18 23.90
CA THR A 23 51.25 17.27 24.43
C THR A 23 51.17 18.42 23.39
N SER A 24 50.14 19.28 23.49
CA SER A 24 49.96 20.64 22.94
C SER A 24 51.18 21.38 22.33
N LEU A 25 50.95 22.10 21.21
CA LEU A 25 51.23 23.55 21.11
C LEU A 25 50.57 24.22 19.87
N ALA A 26 50.22 25.50 19.98
CA ALA A 26 50.02 26.46 18.89
C ALA A 26 50.79 27.75 19.24
N PRO A 27 51.25 28.59 18.26
CA PRO A 27 50.57 29.89 18.10
C PRO A 27 50.69 30.64 16.72
N ALA A 28 49.58 31.28 16.33
CA ALA A 28 49.42 32.71 15.96
C ALA A 28 50.07 33.43 14.73
N ARG A 29 49.35 34.50 14.32
CA ARG A 29 49.67 35.68 13.46
C ARG A 29 49.57 35.48 11.93
N GLY A 30 49.01 36.41 11.12
CA GLY A 30 48.35 37.71 11.39
C GLY A 30 47.60 38.25 10.13
N GLY A 31 46.79 39.32 10.28
CA GLY A 31 46.00 39.96 9.19
C GLY A 31 46.77 41.04 8.38
N PRO A 32 46.15 42.10 7.79
CA PRO A 32 44.80 42.65 8.08
C PRO A 32 43.95 43.20 6.88
N ALA A 33 42.73 43.72 7.21
CA ALA A 33 41.88 44.71 6.49
C ALA A 33 41.27 44.33 5.11
N SER A 34 40.09 44.81 4.69
CA SER A 34 39.32 46.02 5.11
C SER A 34 37.78 45.88 5.06
N THR A 35 37.14 46.12 6.22
CA THR A 35 35.96 47.01 6.46
C THR A 35 34.80 47.18 5.46
N SER A 36 33.60 46.70 5.82
CA SER A 36 32.33 47.45 6.01
C SER A 36 31.13 46.50 6.10
N SER A 37 30.04 46.71 6.85
CA SER A 37 29.77 47.46 8.09
C SER A 37 28.33 47.15 8.57
N VAL A 38 28.09 46.95 9.88
CA VAL A 38 26.80 47.21 10.60
C VAL A 38 25.56 46.36 10.18
N THR A 39 24.77 45.66 11.00
CA THR A 39 24.70 45.22 12.43
C THR A 39 23.68 44.05 12.49
N GLY A 40 23.54 43.21 13.53
CA GLY A 40 24.21 43.13 14.84
C GLY A 40 23.22 42.96 16.01
N MET A 41 23.06 41.74 16.56
CA MET A 41 22.30 41.46 17.80
C MET A 41 23.03 40.37 18.63
N ALA A 42 22.91 40.41 19.96
CA ALA A 42 23.89 39.82 20.87
C ALA A 42 23.50 38.50 21.57
N ALA A 43 24.53 37.79 22.05
CA ALA A 43 24.46 36.71 23.04
C ALA A 43 24.15 37.27 24.47
N GLY A 44 23.98 36.48 25.55
CA GLY A 44 24.21 35.05 25.75
C GLY A 44 23.82 34.57 27.17
N LEU A 45 24.31 33.39 27.58
CA LEU A 45 23.92 32.66 28.80
C LEU A 45 24.85 32.86 30.02
N ALA A 46 24.32 32.64 31.24
CA ALA A 46 24.95 31.95 32.39
C ALA A 46 23.84 31.58 33.43
N SER A 47 23.68 30.34 33.91
CA SER A 47 24.37 29.69 35.07
C SER A 47 23.97 30.28 36.46
N ALA A 48 23.71 29.54 37.55
CA ALA A 48 24.02 28.14 37.88
C ALA A 48 22.93 27.40 38.74
N ALA A 49 23.32 26.72 39.83
CA ALA A 49 22.56 25.77 40.68
C ALA A 49 22.33 26.24 42.15
N SER A 50 21.45 25.58 42.93
CA SER A 50 21.78 24.90 44.23
C SER A 50 20.58 24.50 45.13
N ALA A 51 20.78 23.40 45.90
CA ALA A 51 20.27 23.05 47.25
C ALA A 51 18.79 22.67 47.56
N SER A 52 18.67 21.73 48.51
CA SER A 52 17.43 21.13 49.05
C SER A 52 17.08 21.63 50.47
N ARG A 53 15.82 21.45 50.93
CA ARG A 53 15.45 20.69 52.15
C ARG A 53 13.94 20.67 52.47
N HIS A 54 13.57 19.68 53.31
CA HIS A 54 12.25 19.34 53.86
C HIS A 54 11.37 20.48 54.41
N VAL A 55 10.04 20.28 54.36
CA VAL A 55 9.16 20.20 55.57
C VAL A 55 8.06 19.14 55.32
N THR A 56 7.71 18.37 56.37
CA THR A 56 6.52 17.51 56.43
C THR A 56 5.59 18.05 57.52
N LEU A 57 4.27 18.14 57.29
CA LEU A 57 3.29 18.39 58.34
C LEU A 57 1.96 17.65 58.10
N GLN A 58 1.21 17.44 59.18
CA GLN A 58 0.12 16.46 59.32
C GLN A 58 -1.24 16.95 58.80
N GLY A 59 -2.19 16.01 58.65
CA GLY A 59 -3.50 16.26 58.04
C GLY A 59 -4.63 16.63 59.02
N ALA A 60 -5.81 16.89 58.44
CA ALA A 60 -7.10 16.97 59.12
C ALA A 60 -8.23 16.48 58.19
N SER A 61 -9.32 15.98 58.77
CA SER A 61 -10.44 15.31 58.09
C SER A 61 -11.60 16.25 57.75
N ALA A 62 -12.32 16.02 56.62
CA ALA A 62 -13.78 16.21 56.54
C ALA A 62 -14.45 15.64 55.25
N ALA A 63 -15.46 14.79 55.46
CA ALA A 63 -16.71 14.63 54.68
C ALA A 63 -16.71 14.66 53.12
N ALA A 64 -16.80 13.48 52.50
CA ALA A 64 -17.20 13.33 51.10
C ALA A 64 -18.74 13.31 50.92
N ARG A 65 -19.31 14.26 50.17
CA ARG A 65 -20.75 14.30 49.86
C ARG A 65 -21.08 13.67 48.49
N ARG A 66 -21.41 12.37 48.47
CA ARG A 66 -21.94 11.68 47.28
C ARG A 66 -23.33 12.22 46.91
N VAL A 67 -23.48 12.76 45.70
CA VAL A 67 -24.80 12.96 45.07
C VAL A 67 -25.13 11.73 44.22
N ARG A 68 -26.03 10.88 44.72
CA ARG A 68 -26.69 9.85 43.89
C ARG A 68 -27.82 10.50 43.11
N ARG A 69 -27.83 10.37 41.78
CA ARG A 69 -29.06 10.51 40.98
C ARG A 69 -29.55 9.13 40.57
N SER A 70 -30.70 8.76 41.11
CA SER A 70 -31.45 7.56 40.73
C SER A 70 -32.17 7.80 39.41
N VAL A 71 -32.01 6.89 38.45
CA VAL A 71 -32.85 6.84 37.24
C VAL A 71 -33.90 5.75 37.45
N THR A 72 -35.17 6.15 37.53
CA THR A 72 -36.31 5.23 37.65
C THR A 72 -36.57 4.56 36.30
N VAL A 73 -36.63 3.24 36.30
CA VAL A 73 -37.05 2.46 35.12
C VAL A 73 -38.57 2.27 35.19
N THR A 74 -39.30 2.90 34.27
CA THR A 74 -40.73 2.63 34.06
C THR A 74 -40.90 1.90 32.73
N ARG A 75 -41.62 0.78 32.76
CA ARG A 75 -41.83 -0.12 31.62
C ARG A 75 -43.24 0.10 31.07
N ALA A 76 -43.37 0.40 29.78
CA ALA A 76 -44.64 0.49 29.06
C ALA A 76 -44.56 -0.25 27.72
N ALA A 77 -45.70 -0.73 27.23
CA ALA A 77 -45.77 -1.75 26.19
C ALA A 77 -45.88 -1.22 24.76
N THR A 78 -45.50 -2.10 23.82
CA THR A 78 -45.84 -2.15 22.38
C THR A 78 -46.77 -1.09 21.79
N GLN A 79 -46.29 -0.44 20.72
CA GLN A 79 -47.07 -0.30 19.48
C GLN A 79 -46.14 -0.46 18.26
N GLN A 80 -46.70 -1.02 17.19
CA GLN A 80 -46.00 -1.48 16.00
C GLN A 80 -46.52 -0.66 14.80
N THR A 81 -45.67 0.17 14.19
CA THR A 81 -46.01 0.95 12.99
C THR A 81 -44.83 1.04 12.01
N ASP A 82 -45.08 0.50 10.81
CA ASP A 82 -44.58 0.86 9.48
C ASP A 82 -43.18 1.50 9.27
N LYS A 83 -42.24 0.62 8.92
CA LYS A 83 -41.33 0.69 7.76
C LYS A 83 -41.25 2.03 6.97
N PRO A 84 -40.13 2.77 7.09
CA PRO A 84 -39.72 3.77 6.10
C PRO A 84 -38.86 3.12 5.00
N THR A 85 -39.30 3.18 3.75
CA THR A 85 -38.48 2.84 2.57
C THR A 85 -37.46 3.95 2.27
N ALA A 86 -36.20 3.73 2.62
CA ALA A 86 -35.10 4.62 2.22
C ALA A 86 -34.67 4.32 0.77
N ALA A 87 -35.09 5.17 -0.17
CA ALA A 87 -34.67 5.11 -1.57
C ALA A 87 -33.24 5.65 -1.72
N ALA A 88 -32.26 4.74 -1.82
CA ALA A 88 -30.87 5.08 -2.11
C ALA A 88 -30.60 5.10 -3.64
N ASN A 89 -30.97 6.19 -4.30
CA ASN A 89 -30.62 6.43 -5.71
C ASN A 89 -29.13 6.77 -5.84
N GLY A 90 -28.28 5.75 -5.86
CA GLY A 90 -26.89 5.83 -6.32
C GLY A 90 -26.73 4.97 -7.58
N ALA A 91 -26.42 5.58 -8.72
CA ALA A 91 -26.27 4.88 -9.99
C ALA A 91 -25.25 3.72 -9.87
N PRO A 92 -25.56 2.52 -10.41
CA PRO A 92 -24.63 1.40 -10.35
C PRO A 92 -23.42 1.68 -11.23
N ALA A 93 -22.22 1.48 -10.69
CA ALA A 93 -21.01 1.41 -11.50
C ALA A 93 -21.17 0.25 -12.51
N THR A 94 -20.95 0.53 -13.78
CA THR A 94 -21.15 -0.43 -14.87
C THR A 94 -20.16 -1.59 -14.77
N ALA A 95 -20.62 -2.71 -14.21
CA ALA A 95 -19.87 -3.94 -14.15
C ALA A 95 -19.74 -4.56 -15.55
N THR A 96 -18.62 -4.31 -16.22
CA THR A 96 -18.31 -4.90 -17.53
C THR A 96 -17.99 -6.39 -17.40
N ASN A 97 -19.04 -7.22 -17.30
CA ASN A 97 -18.96 -8.69 -17.37
C ASN A 97 -18.67 -9.15 -18.81
N GLY A 98 -17.49 -8.79 -19.32
CA GLY A 98 -17.01 -9.20 -20.65
C GLY A 98 -16.36 -10.59 -20.61
N ASN A 99 -17.16 -11.65 -20.71
CA ASN A 99 -16.67 -13.00 -21.02
C ASN A 99 -16.43 -13.15 -22.54
N GLY A 100 -15.59 -12.28 -23.10
CA GLY A 100 -15.18 -12.31 -24.50
C GLY A 100 -13.75 -12.82 -24.62
N GLY A 101 -13.53 -13.77 -25.53
CA GLY A 101 -12.18 -14.21 -25.90
C GLY A 101 -11.34 -13.04 -26.41
N ALA A 102 -10.04 -13.06 -26.12
CA ALA A 102 -9.12 -12.01 -26.51
C ALA A 102 -8.96 -11.95 -28.04
N LYS A 103 -9.82 -11.19 -28.71
CA LYS A 103 -9.64 -10.82 -30.12
C LYS A 103 -8.41 -9.91 -30.18
N ALA A 104 -7.49 -10.19 -31.10
CA ALA A 104 -6.26 -9.42 -31.25
C ALA A 104 -6.58 -7.93 -31.44
N VAL A 105 -6.25 -7.12 -30.44
CA VAL A 105 -6.40 -5.67 -30.48
C VAL A 105 -5.24 -5.12 -31.31
N ALA A 106 -5.52 -4.18 -32.22
CA ALA A 106 -4.48 -3.48 -32.97
C ALA A 106 -3.45 -2.86 -32.00
N PRO A 107 -2.16 -2.78 -32.35
CA PRO A 107 -1.11 -2.33 -31.44
C PRO A 107 -1.40 -0.92 -30.91
N GLN A 108 -1.83 -0.83 -29.65
CA GLN A 108 -1.99 0.43 -28.94
C GLN A 108 -0.62 1.05 -28.67
N ALA A 109 -0.55 2.38 -28.76
CA ALA A 109 0.64 3.13 -28.38
C ALA A 109 1.07 2.85 -26.92
N PRO A 110 2.38 2.93 -26.61
CA PRO A 110 2.89 2.80 -25.24
C PRO A 110 2.27 3.79 -24.26
N TYR A 111 1.83 3.27 -23.12
CA TYR A 111 1.44 4.01 -21.94
C TYR A 111 2.62 4.20 -20.98
N ASN A 112 2.52 5.25 -20.17
CA ASN A 112 3.42 5.52 -19.06
C ASN A 112 2.73 5.14 -17.75
N VAL A 113 3.25 4.10 -17.09
CA VAL A 113 2.59 3.39 -15.98
C VAL A 113 3.39 3.55 -14.68
N VAL A 114 2.71 3.89 -13.58
CA VAL A 114 3.28 3.85 -12.21
C VAL A 114 2.62 2.72 -11.45
N ILE A 115 3.40 1.85 -10.78
CA ILE A 115 2.85 0.72 -10.01
C ILE A 115 3.49 0.70 -8.62
N THR A 116 2.68 0.84 -7.56
CA THR A 116 3.20 0.78 -6.18
C THR A 116 3.33 -0.65 -5.67
N GLY A 117 4.38 -0.95 -4.90
CA GLY A 117 4.60 -2.30 -4.33
C GLY A 117 4.91 -3.36 -5.38
N SER A 118 5.77 -3.01 -6.36
CA SER A 118 5.95 -3.71 -7.63
C SER A 118 7.25 -4.51 -7.76
N THR A 119 8.00 -4.66 -6.67
CA THR A 119 9.21 -5.52 -6.63
C THR A 119 8.90 -7.00 -6.39
N LYS A 120 7.66 -7.36 -6.03
CA LYS A 120 7.21 -8.77 -5.88
C LYS A 120 5.71 -8.97 -6.12
N GLY A 121 5.28 -10.23 -6.21
CA GLY A 121 3.87 -10.62 -6.27
C GLY A 121 3.11 -10.01 -7.46
N ILE A 122 1.84 -9.62 -7.24
CA ILE A 122 0.97 -9.04 -8.27
C ILE A 122 1.62 -7.80 -8.91
N GLY A 123 2.20 -6.91 -8.11
CA GLY A 123 2.78 -5.66 -8.62
C GLY A 123 3.96 -5.90 -9.58
N ARG A 124 4.76 -6.95 -9.32
CA ARG A 124 5.85 -7.36 -10.23
C ARG A 124 5.31 -7.98 -11.50
N ALA A 125 4.33 -8.88 -11.40
CA ALA A 125 3.70 -9.50 -12.58
C ALA A 125 3.01 -8.46 -13.47
N LEU A 126 2.32 -7.47 -12.88
CA LEU A 126 1.76 -6.34 -13.62
C LEU A 126 2.87 -5.56 -14.36
N ALA A 127 3.98 -5.23 -13.68
CA ALA A 127 5.09 -4.52 -14.30
C ALA A 127 5.68 -5.29 -15.49
N GLU A 128 5.88 -6.60 -15.36
CA GLU A 128 6.35 -7.47 -16.45
C GLU A 128 5.39 -7.51 -17.64
N ASP A 129 4.09 -7.54 -17.41
CA ASP A 129 3.08 -7.59 -18.49
C ASP A 129 2.90 -6.24 -19.20
N PHE A 130 2.91 -5.10 -18.48
CA PHE A 130 2.95 -3.78 -19.13
C PHE A 130 4.25 -3.62 -19.94
N LEU A 131 5.40 -4.08 -19.42
CA LEU A 131 6.67 -4.10 -20.15
C LEU A 131 6.67 -5.09 -21.34
N ALA A 132 5.96 -6.21 -21.27
CA ALA A 132 5.76 -7.11 -22.41
C ALA A 132 4.89 -6.46 -23.51
N ALA A 133 3.91 -5.63 -23.11
CA ALA A 133 3.00 -4.95 -24.02
C ALA A 133 3.54 -3.64 -24.65
N GLY A 134 4.81 -3.28 -24.39
CA GLY A 134 5.46 -2.11 -24.99
C GLY A 134 5.47 -0.83 -24.13
N ASP A 135 4.92 -0.86 -22.92
CA ASP A 135 4.80 0.34 -22.06
C ASP A 135 6.11 0.76 -21.38
N ARG A 136 6.09 1.92 -20.73
CA ARG A 136 7.17 2.41 -19.85
C ARG A 136 6.66 2.39 -18.41
N VAL A 137 7.41 1.79 -17.49
CA VAL A 137 6.95 1.50 -16.12
C VAL A 137 7.88 2.08 -15.06
N VAL A 138 7.32 2.85 -14.14
CA VAL A 138 7.96 3.21 -12.86
C VAL A 138 7.49 2.23 -11.79
N ILE A 139 8.45 1.48 -11.24
CA ILE A 139 8.24 0.57 -10.11
C ILE A 139 8.68 1.22 -8.79
N CYS A 140 8.06 0.83 -7.68
CA CYS A 140 8.53 1.25 -6.36
C CYS A 140 8.21 0.24 -5.26
N SER A 141 9.05 0.23 -4.24
CA SER A 141 8.81 -0.46 -2.97
C SER A 141 9.64 0.18 -1.86
N ARG A 142 9.41 -0.22 -0.61
CA ARG A 142 10.06 0.37 0.57
C ARG A 142 11.57 0.08 0.68
N THR A 143 12.05 -1.01 0.07
CA THR A 143 13.43 -1.48 0.19
C THR A 143 14.19 -1.09 -1.08
N GLY A 144 15.23 -0.26 -0.94
CA GLY A 144 15.98 0.28 -2.09
C GLY A 144 16.69 -0.80 -2.88
N GLU A 145 17.28 -1.76 -2.19
CA GLU A 145 18.00 -2.91 -2.75
C GLU A 145 17.08 -3.71 -3.69
N ARG A 146 15.88 -4.08 -3.20
CA ARG A 146 14.86 -4.79 -3.99
C ARG A 146 14.34 -3.98 -5.18
N VAL A 147 14.35 -2.65 -5.10
CA VAL A 147 13.99 -1.80 -6.26
C VAL A 147 15.11 -1.84 -7.29
N SER A 148 16.37 -1.70 -6.88
CA SER A 148 17.53 -1.77 -7.77
C SER A 148 17.66 -3.13 -8.46
N GLU A 149 17.51 -4.23 -7.72
CA GLU A 149 17.46 -5.61 -8.23
C GLU A 149 16.35 -5.75 -9.28
N ALA A 150 15.12 -5.36 -8.92
CA ALA A 150 13.97 -5.46 -9.82
C ALA A 150 14.11 -4.59 -11.07
N VAL A 151 14.70 -3.39 -10.97
CA VAL A 151 15.00 -2.55 -12.14
C VAL A 151 16.03 -3.23 -13.04
N ALA A 152 17.11 -3.79 -12.48
CA ALA A 152 18.16 -4.43 -13.26
C ALA A 152 17.65 -5.63 -14.07
N GLU A 153 16.88 -6.52 -13.43
CA GLU A 153 16.24 -7.67 -14.09
C GLU A 153 15.29 -7.25 -15.22
N LEU A 154 14.41 -6.28 -14.96
CA LEU A 154 13.44 -5.81 -15.93
C LEU A 154 14.11 -5.04 -17.08
N ALA A 155 15.15 -4.25 -16.79
CA ALA A 155 15.93 -3.53 -17.79
C ALA A 155 16.65 -4.49 -18.73
N ALA A 156 17.24 -5.56 -18.21
CA ALA A 156 17.91 -6.59 -18.99
C ALA A 156 16.94 -7.35 -19.93
N LYS A 157 15.67 -7.53 -19.51
CA LYS A 157 14.64 -8.26 -20.28
C LYS A 157 13.87 -7.38 -21.27
N TYR A 158 13.65 -6.09 -20.96
CA TYR A 158 12.70 -5.23 -21.68
C TYR A 158 13.25 -3.87 -22.17
N GLY A 159 14.46 -3.47 -21.77
CA GLY A 159 15.09 -2.19 -22.12
C GLY A 159 15.24 -1.23 -20.92
N ALA A 160 16.42 -0.64 -20.76
CA ALA A 160 16.79 0.22 -19.62
C ALA A 160 16.15 1.63 -19.64
N ASP A 161 15.60 2.04 -20.78
CA ASP A 161 14.81 3.26 -20.99
C ASP A 161 13.32 3.06 -20.61
N ARG A 162 12.88 1.81 -20.53
CA ARG A 162 11.47 1.42 -20.33
C ARG A 162 11.11 1.12 -18.89
N VAL A 163 12.08 0.86 -18.01
CA VAL A 163 11.83 0.69 -16.57
C VAL A 163 12.69 1.64 -15.74
N LYS A 164 12.07 2.27 -14.73
CA LYS A 164 12.73 3.09 -13.70
C LYS A 164 12.20 2.70 -12.32
N GLY A 165 12.98 2.95 -11.28
CA GLY A 165 12.63 2.58 -9.92
C GLY A 165 12.92 3.67 -8.90
N LEU A 166 12.08 3.78 -7.87
CA LEU A 166 12.31 4.61 -6.69
C LEU A 166 11.99 3.84 -5.41
N ALA A 167 12.80 4.02 -4.36
CA ALA A 167 12.48 3.53 -3.03
C ALA A 167 11.43 4.44 -2.38
N VAL A 168 10.26 3.89 -2.02
CA VAL A 168 9.09 4.65 -1.55
C VAL A 168 8.33 3.84 -0.51
N ASP A 169 8.08 4.42 0.66
CA ASP A 169 7.00 4.00 1.55
C ASP A 169 5.75 4.85 1.29
N VAL A 170 4.73 4.25 0.69
CA VAL A 170 3.47 4.93 0.36
C VAL A 170 2.76 5.48 1.60
N SER A 171 2.98 4.89 2.78
CA SER A 171 2.36 5.33 4.04
C SER A 171 3.04 6.55 4.65
N ALA A 172 4.28 6.86 4.25
CA ALA A 172 5.07 7.94 4.84
C ALA A 172 4.74 9.32 4.20
N PRO A 173 4.63 10.40 5.00
CA PRO A 173 4.42 11.74 4.48
C PRO A 173 5.45 12.15 3.43
N GLY A 174 4.99 12.81 2.35
CA GLY A 174 5.84 13.30 1.26
C GLY A 174 6.36 12.23 0.29
N GLN A 175 6.41 10.95 0.66
CA GLN A 175 6.95 9.90 -0.21
C GLN A 175 6.12 9.67 -1.49
N ALA A 176 4.79 9.73 -1.40
CA ALA A 176 3.92 9.71 -2.58
C ALA A 176 4.14 10.92 -3.53
N ARG A 177 4.54 12.08 -2.97
CA ARG A 177 4.86 13.29 -3.74
C ARG A 177 6.16 13.10 -4.51
N LEU A 178 7.20 12.56 -3.86
CA LEU A 178 8.46 12.20 -4.49
C LEU A 178 8.26 11.18 -5.62
N LEU A 179 7.43 10.15 -5.42
CA LEU A 179 7.08 9.18 -6.47
C LEU A 179 6.40 9.85 -7.67
N ALA A 180 5.44 10.75 -7.43
CA ALA A 180 4.72 11.41 -8.52
C ALA A 180 5.61 12.37 -9.32
N ASP A 181 6.46 13.16 -8.65
CA ASP A 181 7.39 14.06 -9.33
C ASP A 181 8.52 13.29 -10.04
N PHE A 182 8.99 12.18 -9.47
CA PHE A 182 9.92 11.25 -10.13
C PHE A 182 9.30 10.64 -11.39
N ALA A 183 8.07 10.10 -11.29
CA ALA A 183 7.39 9.49 -12.41
C ALA A 183 7.11 10.50 -13.55
N ALA A 184 6.63 11.70 -13.22
CA ALA A 184 6.42 12.76 -14.20
C ALA A 184 7.74 13.15 -14.91
N ARG A 185 8.87 13.20 -14.21
CA ARG A 185 10.19 13.53 -14.77
C ARG A 185 10.76 12.41 -15.65
N GLU A 186 10.69 11.16 -15.23
CA GLU A 186 11.23 10.01 -15.98
C GLU A 186 10.35 9.63 -17.19
N LEU A 187 9.03 9.73 -17.03
CA LEU A 187 8.07 9.31 -18.05
C LEU A 187 7.61 10.46 -18.97
N GLY A 188 7.75 11.71 -18.55
CA GLY A 188 7.26 12.92 -19.23
C GLY A 188 5.78 13.20 -18.99
N ARG A 189 4.98 12.14 -18.76
CA ARG A 189 3.59 12.17 -18.30
C ARG A 189 3.25 10.84 -17.62
N VAL A 190 2.17 10.77 -16.86
CA VAL A 190 1.63 9.51 -16.32
C VAL A 190 0.26 9.24 -16.91
N ASP A 191 0.13 8.16 -17.68
CA ASP A 191 -1.14 7.76 -18.29
C ASP A 191 -1.93 6.84 -17.34
N ILE A 192 -1.24 5.95 -16.61
CA ILE A 192 -1.84 4.95 -15.73
C ILE A 192 -1.10 4.92 -14.38
N TRP A 193 -1.83 4.95 -13.27
CA TRP A 193 -1.29 4.83 -11.91
C TRP A 193 -1.99 3.71 -11.16
N ILE A 194 -1.24 2.74 -10.64
CA ILE A 194 -1.79 1.56 -9.95
C ILE A 194 -1.35 1.55 -8.48
N ASN A 195 -2.31 1.81 -7.60
CA ASN A 195 -2.18 1.68 -6.16
C ASN A 195 -2.31 0.20 -5.76
N ASN A 196 -1.23 -0.57 -6.00
CA ASN A 196 -1.14 -2.01 -5.73
C ASN A 196 -0.51 -2.33 -4.36
N ALA A 197 0.31 -1.44 -3.79
CA ALA A 197 0.93 -1.65 -2.48
C ALA A 197 -0.13 -1.94 -1.40
N GLY A 198 0.10 -2.98 -0.59
CA GLY A 198 -0.80 -3.39 0.47
C GLY A 198 -0.20 -4.43 1.40
N THR A 199 -0.79 -4.56 2.59
CA THR A 199 -0.38 -5.50 3.64
C THR A 199 -1.57 -5.94 4.48
N ASN A 200 -1.48 -7.13 5.06
CA ASN A 200 -2.31 -7.63 6.16
C ASN A 200 -1.52 -7.73 7.47
N ALA A 201 -0.38 -7.02 7.58
CA ALA A 201 0.65 -7.19 8.61
C ALA A 201 1.13 -8.64 8.81
N TYR A 202 0.90 -9.52 7.83
CA TYR A 202 1.13 -10.97 7.92
C TYR A 202 0.37 -11.67 9.06
N ARG A 203 -0.68 -11.05 9.58
CA ARG A 203 -1.50 -11.58 10.68
C ARG A 203 -2.82 -12.17 10.16
N TYR A 204 -3.15 -13.36 10.66
CA TYR A 204 -4.47 -13.97 10.55
C TYR A 204 -4.94 -14.35 11.95
N GLY A 205 -6.02 -13.72 12.42
CA GLY A 205 -6.49 -13.89 13.80
C GLY A 205 -7.59 -12.91 14.19
N PRO A 206 -8.29 -13.14 15.32
CA PRO A 206 -9.21 -12.16 15.89
C PRO A 206 -8.54 -10.78 16.04
N MET A 207 -9.25 -9.71 15.67
CA MET A 207 -8.71 -8.35 15.75
C MET A 207 -8.39 -7.90 17.18
N SER A 208 -9.02 -8.53 18.18
CA SER A 208 -8.72 -8.35 19.61
C SER A 208 -7.35 -8.90 20.03
N GLU A 209 -6.66 -9.65 19.16
CA GLU A 209 -5.29 -10.14 19.35
C GLU A 209 -4.28 -9.43 18.44
N SER A 210 -4.68 -8.34 17.77
CA SER A 210 -3.79 -7.51 16.97
C SER A 210 -3.15 -6.41 17.81
N THR A 211 -1.88 -6.11 17.55
CA THR A 211 -1.20 -4.97 18.20
C THR A 211 -1.58 -3.65 17.52
N ASP A 212 -1.38 -2.54 18.22
CA ASP A 212 -1.62 -1.20 17.68
C ASP A 212 -0.71 -0.92 16.47
N GLU A 213 0.51 -1.48 16.45
CA GLU A 213 1.45 -1.39 15.34
C GLU A 213 0.95 -2.17 14.11
N GLU A 214 0.43 -3.39 14.28
CA GLU A 214 -0.16 -4.16 13.17
C GLU A 214 -1.34 -3.42 12.55
N LEU A 215 -2.25 -2.90 13.38
CA LEU A 215 -3.41 -2.12 12.94
C LEU A 215 -2.97 -0.83 12.23
N SER A 216 -2.03 -0.09 12.80
CA SER A 216 -1.45 1.13 12.23
C SER A 216 -0.75 0.86 10.90
N GLN A 217 -0.02 -0.25 10.77
CA GLN A 217 0.65 -0.64 9.53
C GLN A 217 -0.37 -0.97 8.42
N ILE A 218 -1.43 -1.70 8.75
CA ILE A 218 -2.51 -2.05 7.80
C ILE A 218 -3.22 -0.80 7.30
N VAL A 219 -3.64 0.09 8.21
CA VAL A 219 -4.32 1.36 7.86
C VAL A 219 -3.38 2.30 7.11
N GLY A 220 -2.15 2.46 7.59
CA GLY A 220 -1.12 3.30 6.99
C GLY A 220 -0.81 2.92 5.55
N THR A 221 -0.65 1.62 5.27
CA THR A 221 -0.37 1.14 3.91
C THR A 221 -1.62 1.16 3.03
N ASN A 222 -2.72 0.55 3.49
CA ASN A 222 -3.87 0.24 2.63
C ASN A 222 -4.86 1.38 2.46
N VAL A 223 -4.88 2.35 3.39
CA VAL A 223 -5.82 3.50 3.36
C VAL A 223 -5.05 4.79 3.15
N LEU A 224 -4.20 5.17 4.10
CA LEU A 224 -3.46 6.44 4.04
C LEU A 224 -2.55 6.47 2.81
N GLY A 225 -1.79 5.40 2.55
CA GLY A 225 -0.91 5.32 1.39
C GLY A 225 -1.65 5.40 0.05
N VAL A 226 -2.85 4.83 -0.04
CA VAL A 226 -3.70 4.95 -1.24
C VAL A 226 -4.24 6.38 -1.37
N MET A 227 -4.69 7.01 -0.29
CA MET A 227 -5.13 8.41 -0.29
C MET A 227 -4.00 9.37 -0.72
N LEU A 228 -2.79 9.20 -0.16
CA LEU A 228 -1.61 9.99 -0.52
C LEU A 228 -1.24 9.81 -1.99
N CYS A 229 -1.24 8.57 -2.50
CA CYS A 229 -0.95 8.31 -3.90
C CYS A 229 -2.03 8.84 -4.85
N CYS A 230 -3.32 8.68 -4.53
CA CYS A 230 -4.42 9.28 -5.30
C CYS A 230 -4.28 10.81 -5.38
N LYS A 231 -4.04 11.48 -4.25
CA LYS A 231 -3.88 12.94 -4.17
C LYS A 231 -2.75 13.43 -5.08
N GLU A 232 -1.60 12.75 -5.07
CA GLU A 232 -0.43 13.14 -5.85
C GLU A 232 -0.54 12.74 -7.34
N ALA A 233 -1.16 11.60 -7.64
CA ALA A 233 -1.50 11.18 -9.00
C ALA A 233 -2.48 12.16 -9.67
N ILE A 234 -3.57 12.55 -8.99
CA ILE A 234 -4.50 13.58 -9.47
C ILE A 234 -3.76 14.90 -9.73
N ARG A 235 -2.84 15.30 -8.82
CA ARG A 235 -2.08 16.54 -8.97
C ARG A 235 -1.22 16.57 -10.24
N VAL A 236 -0.53 15.48 -10.59
CA VAL A 236 0.29 15.43 -11.82
C VAL A 236 -0.55 15.21 -13.08
N MET A 237 -1.58 14.36 -13.00
CA MET A 237 -2.43 14.02 -14.15
C MET A 237 -3.32 15.19 -14.59
N ARG A 238 -3.90 15.97 -13.67
CA ARG A 238 -4.85 17.05 -14.01
C ARG A 238 -4.26 18.12 -14.94
N SER A 239 -2.94 18.33 -14.91
CA SER A 239 -2.22 19.28 -15.78
C SER A 239 -1.82 18.72 -17.14
N GLN A 240 -2.09 17.44 -17.43
CA GLN A 240 -1.75 16.82 -18.70
C GLN A 240 -2.85 17.07 -19.74
N SER A 241 -2.45 17.17 -21.01
CA SER A 241 -3.38 17.14 -22.15
C SER A 241 -3.96 15.75 -22.43
N THR A 242 -3.35 14.69 -21.89
CA THR A 242 -3.83 13.31 -21.97
C THR A 242 -4.70 12.92 -20.78
N HIS A 243 -5.53 11.89 -20.96
CA HIS A 243 -6.29 11.28 -19.88
C HIS A 243 -5.37 10.49 -18.93
N GLY A 244 -5.60 10.64 -17.62
CA GLY A 244 -4.90 9.92 -16.55
C GLY A 244 -5.83 8.99 -15.78
N HIS A 245 -5.42 7.73 -15.59
CA HIS A 245 -6.26 6.69 -15.00
C HIS A 245 -5.63 6.11 -13.73
N ILE A 246 -6.31 6.28 -12.59
CA ILE A 246 -5.87 5.80 -11.28
C ILE A 246 -6.63 4.53 -10.92
N PHE A 247 -5.93 3.44 -10.62
CA PHE A 247 -6.49 2.14 -10.28
C PHE A 247 -6.14 1.75 -8.85
N ASN A 248 -7.17 1.58 -8.02
CA ASN A 248 -7.03 1.12 -6.64
C ASN A 248 -7.16 -0.41 -6.56
N MET A 249 -6.18 -1.09 -5.96
CA MET A 249 -6.20 -2.54 -5.80
C MET A 249 -6.99 -2.94 -4.55
N ASP A 250 -8.21 -3.40 -4.75
CA ASP A 250 -9.08 -3.95 -3.71
C ASP A 250 -8.62 -5.34 -3.26
N GLY A 251 -9.36 -5.94 -2.32
CA GLY A 251 -9.13 -7.31 -1.85
C GLY A 251 -10.37 -7.88 -1.15
N ALA A 252 -10.17 -8.91 -0.33
CA ALA A 252 -11.23 -9.46 0.52
C ALA A 252 -11.89 -8.36 1.38
N GLY A 253 -13.22 -8.36 1.47
CA GLY A 253 -14.00 -7.36 2.21
C GLY A 253 -14.44 -6.12 1.42
N ALA A 254 -13.93 -5.90 0.20
CA ALA A 254 -14.34 -4.75 -0.62
C ALA A 254 -15.83 -4.73 -0.98
N ASP A 255 -16.43 -5.91 -1.13
CA ASP A 255 -17.88 -6.10 -1.34
C ASP A 255 -18.72 -5.74 -0.10
N GLY A 256 -18.10 -5.61 1.08
CA GLY A 256 -18.74 -5.29 2.36
C GLY A 256 -19.17 -6.51 3.16
N ASN A 257 -18.84 -7.73 2.71
CA ASN A 257 -19.09 -8.94 3.47
C ASN A 257 -18.15 -9.02 4.68
N ALA A 258 -18.61 -9.70 5.74
CA ALA A 258 -17.81 -9.92 6.94
C ALA A 258 -16.51 -10.67 6.61
N THR A 259 -15.40 -10.19 7.16
CA THR A 259 -14.05 -10.76 6.98
C THR A 259 -13.49 -11.24 8.33
N PRO A 260 -14.08 -12.30 8.93
CA PRO A 260 -13.60 -12.82 10.20
C PRO A 260 -12.12 -13.20 10.09
N ARG A 261 -11.36 -12.90 11.14
CA ARG A 261 -9.89 -13.06 11.22
C ARG A 261 -9.05 -12.17 10.27
N PHE A 262 -9.71 -11.27 9.51
CA PHE A 262 -9.09 -10.26 8.64
C PHE A 262 -9.79 -8.88 8.78
N ALA A 263 -10.47 -8.61 9.90
CA ALA A 263 -11.43 -7.50 10.02
C ALA A 263 -10.83 -6.12 9.66
N ALA A 264 -9.64 -5.79 10.18
CA ALA A 264 -8.93 -4.56 9.83
C ALA A 264 -8.60 -4.49 8.33
N TYR A 265 -8.03 -5.55 7.77
CA TYR A 265 -7.73 -5.63 6.33
C TYR A 265 -8.99 -5.44 5.47
N GLY A 266 -10.07 -6.16 5.79
CA GLY A 266 -11.34 -6.06 5.07
C GLY A 266 -11.96 -4.67 5.14
N ALA A 267 -11.88 -4.00 6.30
CA ALA A 267 -12.29 -2.61 6.44
C ALA A 267 -11.47 -1.67 5.53
N THR A 268 -10.13 -1.84 5.48
CA THR A 268 -9.29 -1.03 4.59
C THR A 268 -9.57 -1.28 3.10
N LYS A 269 -9.98 -2.49 2.70
CA LYS A 269 -10.38 -2.77 1.31
C LYS A 269 -11.79 -2.29 0.99
N ARG A 270 -12.69 -2.21 1.97
CA ARG A 270 -14.00 -1.56 1.82
C ARG A 270 -13.90 -0.04 1.67
N SER A 271 -12.97 0.63 2.35
CA SER A 271 -12.83 2.09 2.23
C SER A 271 -12.44 2.54 0.82
N LEU A 272 -11.75 1.72 0.03
CA LEU A 272 -11.34 2.06 -1.34
C LEU A 272 -12.54 2.27 -2.28
N ALA A 273 -13.64 1.53 -2.09
CA ALA A 273 -14.87 1.69 -2.85
C ALA A 273 -15.65 2.97 -2.49
N GLN A 274 -15.46 3.50 -1.27
CA GLN A 274 -15.98 4.81 -0.87
C GLN A 274 -15.08 5.92 -1.42
N LEU A 275 -13.76 5.80 -1.23
CA LEU A 275 -12.76 6.76 -1.69
C LEU A 275 -12.86 7.02 -3.20
N GLY A 276 -12.97 5.95 -4.01
CA GLY A 276 -13.12 6.08 -5.46
C GLY A 276 -14.39 6.84 -5.88
N LYS A 277 -15.51 6.67 -5.14
CA LYS A 277 -16.76 7.41 -5.39
C LYS A 277 -16.63 8.88 -5.01
N SER A 278 -16.05 9.18 -3.85
CA SER A 278 -15.81 10.57 -3.41
C SER A 278 -14.89 11.30 -4.39
N LEU A 279 -13.73 10.73 -4.72
CA LEU A 279 -12.80 11.34 -5.67
C LEU A 279 -13.43 11.53 -7.06
N GLY A 280 -14.22 10.56 -7.55
CA GLY A 280 -14.95 10.71 -8.82
C GLY A 280 -15.93 11.89 -8.82
N ALA A 281 -16.67 12.10 -7.72
CA ALA A 281 -17.57 13.24 -7.57
C ALA A 281 -16.81 14.58 -7.43
N GLU A 282 -15.74 14.61 -6.61
CA GLU A 282 -14.88 15.78 -6.43
C GLU A 282 -14.21 16.23 -7.73
N LEU A 283 -13.69 15.29 -8.53
CA LEU A 283 -13.13 15.59 -9.86
C LEU A 283 -14.16 16.26 -10.77
N GLY A 284 -15.41 15.78 -10.75
CA GLY A 284 -16.53 16.40 -11.47
C GLY A 284 -16.84 17.82 -10.98
N MET A 285 -16.92 18.03 -9.66
CA MET A 285 -17.16 19.34 -9.04
C MET A 285 -16.03 20.35 -9.34
N LEU A 286 -14.79 19.88 -9.43
CA LEU A 286 -13.62 20.69 -9.76
C LEU A 286 -13.41 20.88 -11.28
N GLY A 287 -14.28 20.31 -12.12
CA GLY A 287 -14.17 20.38 -13.58
C GLY A 287 -13.01 19.59 -14.18
N ILE A 288 -12.36 18.70 -13.40
CA ILE A 288 -11.22 17.88 -13.82
C ILE A 288 -11.74 16.68 -14.61
N LYS A 289 -11.93 16.87 -15.92
CA LYS A 289 -12.49 15.85 -16.84
C LYS A 289 -11.46 14.84 -17.34
N ASN A 290 -10.17 15.15 -17.26
CA ASN A 290 -9.07 14.34 -17.78
C ASN A 290 -8.54 13.28 -16.80
N VAL A 291 -9.11 13.14 -15.61
CA VAL A 291 -8.66 12.16 -14.61
C VAL A 291 -9.82 11.27 -14.17
N ALA A 292 -9.58 9.97 -14.03
CA ALA A 292 -10.56 9.02 -13.50
C ALA A 292 -9.96 8.09 -12.44
N VAL A 293 -10.81 7.66 -11.52
CA VAL A 293 -10.48 6.68 -10.47
C VAL A 293 -11.28 5.41 -10.69
N HIS A 294 -10.59 4.28 -10.67
CA HIS A 294 -11.07 2.94 -11.00
C HIS A 294 -10.67 1.97 -9.88
N ASN A 295 -11.31 0.79 -9.85
CA ASN A 295 -10.96 -0.28 -8.90
C ASN A 295 -10.56 -1.56 -9.64
N LEU A 296 -9.64 -2.31 -9.05
CA LEU A 296 -9.20 -3.63 -9.49
C LEU A 296 -9.45 -4.64 -8.37
N SER A 297 -9.97 -5.81 -8.70
CA SER A 297 -10.08 -6.94 -7.76
C SER A 297 -9.32 -8.14 -8.32
N PRO A 298 -8.13 -8.48 -7.77
CA PRO A 298 -7.28 -9.55 -8.29
C PRO A 298 -7.76 -10.95 -7.85
N GLY A 299 -8.71 -11.03 -6.91
CA GLY A 299 -9.12 -12.29 -6.29
C GLY A 299 -8.11 -12.76 -5.25
N MET A 300 -8.05 -14.08 -5.03
CA MET A 300 -6.97 -14.70 -4.25
C MET A 300 -5.78 -14.95 -5.17
N VAL A 301 -4.58 -14.51 -4.75
CA VAL A 301 -3.36 -14.65 -5.54
C VAL A 301 -2.23 -15.19 -4.67
N THR A 302 -1.52 -16.21 -5.16
CA THR A 302 -0.41 -16.84 -4.45
C THR A 302 0.74 -15.86 -4.27
N THR A 303 0.77 -15.23 -3.10
CA THR A 303 1.70 -14.19 -2.68
C THR A 303 2.02 -14.40 -1.22
N GLU A 304 3.17 -13.91 -0.74
CA GLU A 304 3.54 -13.97 0.68
C GLU A 304 2.44 -13.42 1.61
N LEU A 305 1.76 -12.35 1.18
CA LEU A 305 0.61 -11.76 1.89
C LEU A 305 -0.50 -12.79 2.12
N LEU A 306 -0.84 -13.58 1.10
CA LEU A 306 -1.85 -14.64 1.21
C LEU A 306 -1.34 -15.83 2.04
N MET A 307 -0.08 -16.24 1.84
CA MET A 307 0.48 -17.44 2.49
C MET A 307 0.64 -17.28 4.01
N ALA A 308 0.86 -16.06 4.52
CA ALA A 308 0.92 -15.82 5.97
C ALA A 308 -0.37 -16.21 6.74
N GLY A 309 -1.51 -16.35 6.05
CA GLY A 309 -2.77 -16.83 6.62
C GLY A 309 -3.07 -18.32 6.42
N ALA A 310 -2.17 -19.10 5.80
CA ALA A 310 -2.43 -20.46 5.31
C ALA A 310 -2.50 -21.57 6.40
N ASN A 311 -2.69 -21.19 7.67
CA ASN A 311 -2.44 -22.04 8.84
C ASN A 311 -3.67 -22.82 9.33
N THR A 312 -4.81 -22.76 8.64
CA THR A 312 -6.04 -23.48 9.01
C THR A 312 -6.58 -24.33 7.84
N PRO A 313 -7.24 -25.47 8.09
CA PRO A 313 -7.81 -26.30 7.02
C PRO A 313 -8.72 -25.53 6.07
N THR A 314 -9.55 -24.62 6.61
CA THR A 314 -10.42 -23.73 5.83
C THR A 314 -9.61 -22.77 4.94
N ALA A 315 -8.54 -22.18 5.45
CA ALA A 315 -7.67 -21.31 4.65
C ALA A 315 -6.97 -22.10 3.54
N LYS A 316 -6.41 -23.28 3.84
CA LYS A 316 -5.79 -24.19 2.86
C LYS A 316 -6.75 -24.54 1.72
N PHE A 317 -7.98 -24.97 2.07
CA PHE A 317 -9.02 -25.30 1.10
C PHE A 317 -9.31 -24.13 0.13
N PHE A 318 -9.55 -22.93 0.65
CA PHE A 318 -9.83 -21.77 -0.20
C PHE A 318 -8.61 -21.31 -1.01
N ILE A 319 -7.40 -21.41 -0.46
CA ILE A 319 -6.15 -21.14 -1.19
C ILE A 319 -6.02 -22.09 -2.39
N ASN A 320 -6.08 -23.41 -2.16
CA ASN A 320 -5.96 -24.42 -3.22
C ASN A 320 -7.05 -24.30 -4.29
N CYS A 321 -8.29 -24.03 -3.86
CA CYS A 321 -9.44 -23.90 -4.75
C CYS A 321 -9.40 -22.62 -5.61
N LEU A 322 -9.18 -21.46 -4.97
CA LEU A 322 -9.45 -20.16 -5.56
C LEU A 322 -8.21 -19.39 -6.01
N ALA A 323 -7.05 -19.61 -5.38
CA ALA A 323 -5.85 -18.85 -5.70
C ALA A 323 -5.33 -19.15 -7.11
N GLU A 324 -4.68 -18.16 -7.70
CA GLU A 324 -3.93 -18.30 -8.95
C GLU A 324 -2.55 -17.63 -8.83
N PRO A 325 -1.61 -17.96 -9.74
CA PRO A 325 -0.34 -17.26 -9.85
C PRO A 325 -0.52 -15.76 -10.14
N ALA A 326 0.45 -14.95 -9.71
CA ALA A 326 0.44 -13.52 -9.99
C ALA A 326 0.48 -13.21 -11.49
N THR A 327 1.17 -14.05 -12.28
CA THR A 327 1.26 -13.99 -13.74
C THR A 327 -0.12 -14.14 -14.40
N ASP A 328 -0.90 -15.14 -14.02
CA ASP A 328 -2.22 -15.42 -14.61
C ASP A 328 -3.23 -14.28 -14.33
N VAL A 329 -3.08 -13.63 -13.18
CA VAL A 329 -3.88 -12.48 -12.78
C VAL A 329 -3.44 -11.22 -13.53
N ALA A 330 -2.14 -11.00 -13.69
CA ALA A 330 -1.61 -9.90 -14.50
C ALA A 330 -2.04 -10.03 -15.97
N ALA A 331 -1.92 -11.23 -16.56
CA ALA A 331 -2.26 -11.49 -17.95
C ALA A 331 -3.75 -11.26 -18.26
N PHE A 332 -4.61 -11.39 -17.25
CA PHE A 332 -6.02 -11.00 -17.34
C PHE A 332 -6.24 -9.49 -17.15
N LEU A 333 -5.55 -8.87 -16.19
CA LEU A 333 -5.76 -7.48 -15.79
C LEU A 333 -5.12 -6.48 -16.76
N VAL A 334 -3.87 -6.66 -17.18
CA VAL A 334 -3.12 -5.68 -17.99
C VAL A 334 -3.82 -5.35 -19.31
N PRO A 335 -4.25 -6.33 -20.15
CA PRO A 335 -4.97 -6.00 -21.38
C PRO A 335 -6.28 -5.25 -21.14
N ARG A 336 -6.96 -5.51 -20.02
CA ARG A 336 -8.21 -4.82 -19.63
C ARG A 336 -7.95 -3.41 -19.13
N ILE A 337 -6.89 -3.20 -18.36
CA ILE A 337 -6.44 -1.88 -17.90
C ILE A 337 -6.04 -1.01 -19.10
N ARG A 338 -5.26 -1.57 -20.04
CA ARG A 338 -4.85 -0.89 -21.28
C ARG A 338 -6.02 -0.52 -22.21
N ALA A 339 -7.14 -1.23 -22.14
CA ALA A 339 -8.35 -0.86 -22.88
C ALA A 339 -9.05 0.38 -22.28
N VAL A 340 -8.96 0.61 -20.96
CA VAL A 340 -9.71 1.67 -20.25
C VAL A 340 -9.51 3.06 -20.85
N PRO A 341 -8.30 3.55 -21.20
CA PRO A 341 -8.15 4.89 -21.79
C PRO A 341 -8.88 5.09 -23.11
N ALA A 342 -9.17 4.01 -23.86
CA ALA A 342 -9.94 4.07 -25.10
C ALA A 342 -11.46 3.92 -24.88
N THR A 343 -11.90 3.34 -23.76
CA THR A 343 -13.32 2.98 -23.52
C THR A 343 -13.98 3.73 -22.37
N ALA A 344 -13.22 4.44 -21.53
CA ALA A 344 -13.76 5.09 -20.33
C ALA A 344 -14.52 6.39 -20.62
N ALA A 345 -14.20 7.09 -21.71
CA ALA A 345 -14.90 8.32 -22.08
C ALA A 345 -16.33 8.02 -22.52
N SER A 346 -17.31 8.65 -21.85
CA SER A 346 -18.71 8.63 -22.28
C SER A 346 -18.84 9.24 -23.69
N PRO A 347 -19.41 8.53 -24.68
CA PRO A 347 -19.62 9.07 -26.03
C PRO A 347 -20.52 10.30 -26.08
N LEU A 348 -21.40 10.47 -25.07
CA LEU A 348 -22.36 11.57 -24.99
C LEU A 348 -21.83 12.82 -24.28
N THR A 349 -20.92 12.65 -23.31
CA THR A 349 -20.49 13.74 -22.41
C THR A 349 -18.99 13.97 -22.39
N GLY A 350 -18.19 13.10 -23.02
CA GLY A 350 -16.73 13.08 -22.95
C GLY A 350 -16.17 12.74 -21.56
N ALA A 351 -17.01 12.65 -20.53
CA ALA A 351 -16.58 12.43 -19.15
C ALA A 351 -16.12 10.97 -18.96
N LEU A 352 -14.92 10.80 -18.42
CA LEU A 352 -14.38 9.50 -18.05
C LEU A 352 -15.25 8.84 -16.96
N GLN A 353 -15.61 7.58 -17.17
CA GLN A 353 -16.40 6.78 -16.24
C GLN A 353 -15.49 5.87 -15.38
N PRO A 354 -15.80 5.69 -14.08
CA PRO A 354 -15.12 4.71 -13.24
C PRO A 354 -15.39 3.29 -13.73
N VAL A 355 -14.43 2.40 -13.57
CA VAL A 355 -14.50 1.00 -14.03
C VAL A 355 -14.08 0.09 -12.89
N TYR A 356 -14.71 -1.09 -12.78
CA TYR A 356 -14.32 -2.11 -11.82
C TYR A 356 -13.94 -3.43 -12.52
N ILE A 357 -12.64 -3.69 -12.64
CA ILE A 357 -12.13 -4.91 -13.29
C ILE A 357 -11.94 -5.99 -12.21
N ARG A 358 -12.61 -7.14 -12.35
CA ARG A 358 -12.58 -8.23 -11.37
C ARG A 358 -12.09 -9.54 -11.99
N PHE A 359 -10.96 -10.06 -11.52
CA PHE A 359 -10.43 -11.37 -11.93
C PHE A 359 -11.24 -12.53 -11.37
N LEU A 360 -11.65 -12.44 -10.10
CA LEU A 360 -12.47 -13.45 -9.42
C LEU A 360 -13.87 -12.89 -9.14
N THR A 361 -14.84 -13.31 -9.96
CA THR A 361 -16.26 -13.01 -9.76
C THR A 361 -16.89 -14.07 -8.86
N GLN A 362 -18.06 -13.76 -8.27
CA GLN A 362 -18.80 -14.72 -7.44
C GLN A 362 -19.12 -16.01 -8.21
N GLY A 363 -19.56 -15.91 -9.48
CA GLY A 363 -19.80 -17.08 -10.34
C GLY A 363 -18.53 -17.91 -10.58
N LYS A 364 -17.40 -17.28 -10.88
CA LYS A 364 -16.10 -17.98 -11.05
C LYS A 364 -15.61 -18.64 -9.75
N ALA A 365 -15.88 -18.03 -8.59
CA ALA A 365 -15.58 -18.62 -7.29
C ALA A 365 -16.47 -19.84 -7.00
N LEU A 366 -17.79 -19.71 -7.17
CA LEU A 366 -18.76 -20.80 -6.99
C LEU A 366 -18.45 -21.98 -7.91
N GLN A 367 -18.16 -21.74 -9.19
CA GLN A 367 -17.79 -22.78 -10.16
C GLN A 367 -16.52 -23.54 -9.72
N ARG A 368 -15.51 -22.83 -9.20
CA ARG A 368 -14.28 -23.44 -8.68
C ARG A 368 -14.53 -24.28 -7.43
N VAL A 369 -15.34 -23.79 -6.49
CA VAL A 369 -15.70 -24.53 -5.27
C VAL A 369 -16.54 -25.76 -5.62
N ALA A 370 -17.49 -25.65 -6.55
CA ALA A 370 -18.25 -26.80 -7.05
C ALA A 370 -17.34 -27.84 -7.72
N ALA A 371 -16.43 -27.42 -8.61
CA ALA A 371 -15.46 -28.33 -9.22
C ALA A 371 -14.48 -28.97 -8.20
N ARG A 372 -14.07 -28.22 -7.16
CA ARG A 372 -13.26 -28.72 -6.05
C ARG A 372 -13.99 -29.85 -5.30
N LEU A 373 -15.26 -29.64 -4.97
CA LEU A 373 -16.09 -30.58 -4.20
C LEU A 373 -16.55 -31.80 -5.03
N LEU A 374 -16.89 -31.61 -6.30
CA LEU A 374 -17.45 -32.67 -7.16
C LEU A 374 -16.39 -33.58 -7.78
N THR A 375 -15.21 -33.06 -8.16
CA THR A 375 -14.20 -33.84 -8.90
C THR A 375 -12.85 -33.95 -8.18
N GLY A 376 -12.73 -33.38 -6.98
CA GLY A 376 -11.46 -33.33 -6.26
C GLY A 376 -10.38 -32.46 -6.94
N SER A 377 -10.74 -31.75 -8.02
CA SER A 377 -9.82 -30.89 -8.78
C SER A 377 -9.10 -29.89 -7.87
N ARG A 378 -7.85 -29.54 -8.20
CA ARG A 378 -7.00 -28.59 -7.46
C ARG A 378 -6.71 -28.96 -5.97
N LYS A 379 -6.84 -30.23 -5.57
CA LYS A 379 -6.38 -30.68 -4.23
C LYS A 379 -4.89 -30.39 -4.05
N SER A 380 -4.51 -29.87 -2.87
CA SER A 380 -3.12 -29.62 -2.48
C SER A 380 -2.28 -28.85 -3.53
N ARG A 381 -2.92 -27.97 -4.33
CA ARG A 381 -2.24 -27.29 -5.45
C ARG A 381 -1.12 -26.34 -5.00
N TYR A 382 -1.24 -25.77 -3.81
CA TYR A 382 -0.29 -24.79 -3.26
C TYR A 382 0.07 -25.05 -1.79
N VAL A 383 -0.83 -25.64 -1.01
CA VAL A 383 -0.61 -26.00 0.39
C VAL A 383 -1.18 -27.39 0.62
N ASP A 384 -0.39 -28.29 1.21
CA ASP A 384 -0.86 -29.65 1.51
C ASP A 384 -2.03 -29.62 2.50
N GLU A 385 -3.16 -30.19 2.08
CA GLU A 385 -4.40 -30.36 2.89
C GLU A 385 -4.33 -31.56 3.83
#